data_AF-A0A059F0G6-F1
#
_entry.id   AF-A0A059F0G6-F1
#
_cell.length_a   1.000
_cell.length_b   1.000
_cell.length_c   1.000
_cell.angle_alpha   90.00
_cell.angle_beta   90.00
_cell.angle_gamma   90.00
#
_symmetry.space_group_name_H-M   'P 1'
#
loop_
_entity.id
_entity.type
_entity.pdbx_description
1 polymer ?
#
loop_
_entity_poly.entity_id
_entity_poly.type
_entity_poly.pdbx_seq_one_letter_code
_entity_poly.pdbx_strand_id
1 'polypeptide(L)'
;MLTPDELDKKFIRMNKAETIKYLMSYNFLLKEMRCSFCNSFMNLTKYKKNKDGVAWRCNTASCNYYQEYFSIRINSFFENFSADLGFIIRVIIKYLTKQQIFSILDYFRVNKSLIYKIINKFKLLIPITDYSNNKLGGPGMIVQIDESMLNFKAKSHRGRSPDNKTDCISIV
;
A
#
# COMPACT_ATOMS: atom_id res chain seq x y z
N MET A 1 -9.16 20.02 4.82
CA MET A 1 -8.34 18.80 4.65
C MET A 1 -9.04 17.90 3.64
N LEU A 2 -8.30 17.27 2.72
CA LEU A 2 -8.90 16.35 1.74
C LEU A 2 -9.21 15.01 2.43
N THR A 3 -10.43 14.48 2.26
CA THR A 3 -10.80 13.19 2.85
C THR A 3 -10.20 12.01 2.05
N PRO A 4 -10.08 10.80 2.63
CA PRO A 4 -9.59 9.64 1.90
C PRO A 4 -10.42 9.29 0.66
N ASP A 5 -11.74 9.48 0.71
CA ASP A 5 -12.65 9.24 -0.42
C ASP A 5 -12.47 10.29 -1.53
N GLU A 6 -12.31 11.56 -1.15
CA GLU A 6 -11.94 12.62 -2.10
C GLU A 6 -10.58 12.35 -2.75
N LEU A 7 -9.62 11.82 -1.99
CA LEU A 7 -8.30 11.43 -2.52
C LEU A 7 -8.41 10.27 -3.53
N ASP A 8 -9.16 9.21 -3.19
CA ASP A 8 -9.40 8.07 -4.09
C ASP A 8 -10.05 8.56 -5.41
N LYS A 9 -11.11 9.38 -5.30
CA LYS A 9 -11.79 10.00 -6.46
C LYS A 9 -10.85 10.88 -7.27
N LYS A 10 -9.94 11.61 -6.63
CA LYS A 10 -8.93 12.43 -7.31
C LYS A 10 -8.01 11.56 -8.17
N PHE A 11 -7.49 10.45 -7.62
CA PHE A 11 -6.63 9.52 -8.39
C PHE A 11 -7.37 8.77 -9.50
N ILE A 12 -8.70 8.64 -9.43
CA ILE A 12 -9.52 8.10 -10.54
C ILE A 12 -9.56 9.09 -11.72
N ARG A 13 -9.67 10.39 -11.42
CA ARG A 13 -9.83 11.45 -12.45
C ARG A 13 -8.51 11.86 -13.08
N MET A 14 -7.41 11.78 -12.35
CA MET A 14 -6.11 12.23 -12.81
C MET A 14 -5.58 11.35 -13.94
N ASN A 15 -5.03 11.99 -14.98
CA ASN A 15 -4.29 11.27 -16.01
C ASN A 15 -2.89 10.85 -15.51
N LYS A 16 -2.16 10.07 -16.31
CA LYS A 16 -0.83 9.57 -15.94
C LYS A 16 0.17 10.69 -15.65
N ALA A 17 0.18 11.74 -16.47
CA ALA A 17 1.12 12.86 -16.31
C ALA A 17 0.83 13.67 -15.04
N GLU A 18 -0.44 13.93 -14.76
CA GLU A 18 -0.88 14.57 -13.51
C GLU A 18 -0.52 13.71 -12.30
N THR A 19 -0.75 12.40 -12.37
CA THR A 19 -0.41 11.46 -11.30
C THR A 19 1.08 11.53 -10.98
N ILE A 20 1.94 11.51 -12.00
CA ILE A 20 3.39 11.61 -11.83
C ILE A 20 3.77 12.96 -11.21
N LYS A 21 3.24 14.08 -11.72
CA LYS A 21 3.50 15.43 -11.17
C LYS A 21 3.10 15.52 -9.69
N TYR A 22 1.95 14.95 -9.32
CA TYR A 22 1.49 14.91 -7.94
C TYR A 22 2.40 14.05 -7.07
N LEU A 23 2.77 12.85 -7.51
CA LEU A 23 3.68 12.00 -6.74
C LEU A 23 5.06 12.64 -6.58
N MET A 24 5.55 13.34 -7.60
CA MET A 24 6.75 14.15 -7.51
C MET A 24 6.58 15.29 -6.52
N SER A 25 5.48 16.06 -6.55
CA SER A 25 5.28 17.20 -5.64
C SER A 25 5.32 16.81 -4.16
N TYR A 26 4.81 15.62 -3.83
CA TYR A 26 4.81 15.03 -2.49
C TYR A 26 6.04 14.15 -2.18
N ASN A 27 7.07 14.16 -3.05
CA ASN A 27 8.32 13.40 -2.90
C ASN A 27 8.13 11.86 -2.81
N PHE A 28 7.01 11.33 -3.33
CA PHE A 28 6.84 9.88 -3.50
C PHE A 28 7.59 9.34 -4.73
N LEU A 29 7.91 10.23 -5.68
CA LEU A 29 8.83 10.00 -6.78
C LEU A 29 9.91 11.09 -6.76
N LEU A 30 11.08 10.77 -7.30
CA LEU A 30 12.15 11.76 -7.46
C LEU A 30 11.70 12.87 -8.42
N LYS A 31 11.94 14.14 -8.03
CA LYS A 31 11.75 15.32 -8.89
C LYS A 31 12.92 15.52 -9.85
N GLU A 32 14.10 15.11 -9.43
CA GLU A 32 15.36 15.23 -10.16
C GLU A 32 16.17 13.95 -9.91
N MET A 33 16.89 13.49 -10.92
CA MET A 33 17.75 12.31 -10.82
C MET A 33 19.11 12.61 -11.42
N ARG A 34 20.16 12.12 -10.77
CA ARG A 34 21.53 12.18 -11.28
C ARG A 34 21.91 10.84 -11.87
N CYS A 35 22.67 10.89 -12.96
CA CYS A 35 23.22 9.70 -13.59
C CYS A 35 24.26 9.05 -12.65
N SER A 36 24.19 7.74 -12.45
CA SER A 36 25.14 7.00 -11.59
C SER A 36 26.58 7.00 -12.12
N PHE A 37 26.79 7.28 -13.42
CA PHE A 37 28.11 7.31 -14.04
C PHE A 37 28.71 8.72 -14.11
N CYS A 38 28.02 9.67 -14.77
CA CYS A 38 28.55 11.03 -14.95
C CYS A 38 28.12 12.03 -13.88
N ASN A 39 27.24 11.66 -12.94
CA ASN A 39 26.67 12.52 -11.90
C ASN A 39 25.91 13.78 -12.40
N SER A 40 25.79 13.96 -13.72
CA SER A 40 24.97 15.01 -14.32
C SER A 40 23.49 14.75 -14.06
N PHE A 41 22.71 15.84 -13.97
CA PHE A 41 21.26 15.76 -13.93
C PHE A 41 20.70 15.16 -15.22
N MET A 42 19.76 14.24 -15.04
CA MET A 42 19.07 13.55 -16.12
C MET A 42 17.79 14.29 -16.49
N ASN A 43 17.41 14.19 -17.76
CA ASN A 43 16.20 14.82 -18.28
C ASN A 43 15.02 13.86 -18.20
N LEU A 44 13.88 14.34 -17.72
CA LEU A 44 12.63 13.59 -17.80
C LEU A 44 12.08 13.70 -19.23
N THR A 45 12.05 12.58 -19.95
CA THR A 45 11.67 12.54 -21.37
C THR A 45 10.50 11.60 -21.59
N LYS A 46 9.74 11.84 -22.67
CA LYS A 46 8.64 10.94 -23.07
C LYS A 46 9.23 9.61 -23.56
N TYR A 47 8.74 8.51 -23.01
CA TYR A 47 9.18 7.17 -23.38
C TYR A 47 7.99 6.23 -23.50
N LYS A 48 7.52 6.00 -24.73
CA LYS A 48 6.30 5.23 -25.00
C LYS A 48 6.43 3.72 -24.74
N LYS A 49 7.66 3.19 -24.70
CA LYS A 49 7.88 1.74 -24.49
C LYS A 49 7.62 1.31 -23.05
N ASN A 50 7.68 2.23 -22.08
CA ASN A 50 7.29 1.92 -20.71
C ASN A 50 5.82 2.28 -20.46
N LYS A 51 5.22 1.69 -19.43
CA LYS A 51 3.81 1.94 -19.07
C LYS A 51 3.54 3.37 -18.55
N ASP A 52 4.57 4.01 -17.99
CA ASP A 52 4.47 5.31 -17.33
C ASP A 52 4.48 6.45 -18.36
N GLY A 53 4.89 6.18 -19.60
CA GLY A 53 4.96 7.14 -20.70
C GLY A 53 6.13 8.12 -20.61
N VAL A 54 6.91 8.07 -19.53
CA VAL A 54 8.08 8.93 -19.27
C VAL A 54 9.19 8.15 -18.59
N ALA A 55 10.43 8.57 -18.81
CA ALA A 55 11.62 7.98 -18.23
C ALA A 55 12.72 9.05 -18.07
N TRP A 56 13.66 8.80 -17.16
CA TRP A 56 14.87 9.60 -17.04
C TRP A 56 15.84 9.24 -18.14
N ARG A 57 16.46 10.24 -18.76
CA ARG A 57 17.42 10.06 -19.85
C ARG A 57 18.68 10.86 -19.59
N CYS A 58 19.84 10.22 -19.70
CA CYS A 58 21.12 10.92 -19.57
C CYS A 58 21.48 11.59 -20.91
N ASN A 59 21.72 12.90 -20.88
CA ASN A 59 22.08 13.68 -22.08
C ASN A 59 23.58 14.06 -22.12
N THR A 60 24.40 13.53 -21.23
CA THR A 60 25.86 13.80 -21.22
C THR A 60 26.55 12.95 -22.27
N ALA A 61 27.07 13.58 -23.34
CA ALA A 61 27.67 12.87 -24.47
C ALA A 61 28.90 12.01 -24.11
N SER A 62 29.67 12.42 -23.10
CA SER A 62 30.84 11.67 -22.60
C SER A 62 30.48 10.56 -21.60
N CYS A 63 29.20 10.34 -21.32
CA CYS A 63 28.74 9.35 -20.35
C CYS A 63 28.50 8.00 -21.02
N ASN A 64 28.90 6.91 -20.35
CA ASN A 64 28.59 5.54 -20.81
C ASN A 64 27.08 5.28 -20.91
N TYR A 65 26.28 5.95 -20.07
CA TYR A 65 24.82 5.86 -20.09
C TYR A 65 24.17 6.91 -21.01
N TYR A 66 24.92 7.51 -21.93
CA TYR A 66 24.37 8.50 -22.86
C TYR A 66 23.17 7.94 -23.63
N GLN A 67 22.06 8.69 -23.60
CA GLN A 67 20.78 8.34 -24.20
C GLN A 67 20.08 7.10 -23.62
N GLU A 68 20.63 6.48 -22.57
CA GLU A 68 19.96 5.39 -21.87
C GLU A 68 18.76 5.87 -21.06
N TYR A 69 17.77 4.98 -20.91
CA TYR A 69 16.51 5.25 -20.24
C TYR A 69 16.44 4.54 -18.89
N PHE A 70 16.04 5.29 -17.87
CA PHE A 70 15.90 4.81 -16.51
C PHE A 70 14.47 5.07 -16.03
N SER A 71 13.91 4.12 -15.27
CA SER A 71 12.54 4.21 -14.78
C SER A 71 12.39 5.36 -13.79
N ILE A 72 11.26 6.09 -13.85
CA ILE A 72 10.92 7.10 -12.85
C ILE A 72 10.68 6.51 -11.45
N ARG A 73 10.49 5.19 -11.37
CA ARG A 73 10.15 4.46 -10.15
C ARG A 73 11.37 4.02 -9.33
N ILE A 74 12.58 4.21 -9.85
CA ILE A 74 13.82 3.82 -9.17
C ILE A 74 13.90 4.53 -7.81
N ASN A 75 14.40 3.82 -6.79
CA ASN A 75 14.56 4.34 -5.43
C ASN A 75 13.25 4.86 -4.81
N SER A 76 12.12 4.24 -5.16
CA SER A 76 10.81 4.61 -4.62
C SER A 76 10.02 3.38 -4.20
N PHE A 77 8.93 3.61 -3.45
CA PHE A 77 7.98 2.55 -3.15
C PHE A 77 7.46 1.85 -4.42
N PHE A 78 7.38 2.56 -5.55
CA PHE A 78 6.82 2.03 -6.79
C PHE A 78 7.75 1.10 -7.57
N GLU A 79 8.99 0.96 -7.13
CA GLU A 79 9.98 0.09 -7.76
C GLU A 79 9.51 -1.37 -7.80
N ASN A 80 9.82 -2.05 -8.92
CA ASN A 80 9.46 -3.45 -9.21
C ASN A 80 7.95 -3.76 -9.34
N PHE A 81 7.07 -2.75 -9.27
CA PHE A 81 5.66 -2.97 -9.59
C PHE A 81 5.40 -2.85 -11.09
N SER A 82 4.65 -3.81 -11.64
CA SER A 82 4.12 -3.76 -13.01
C SER A 82 2.82 -2.95 -13.14
N ALA A 83 2.16 -2.59 -12.04
CA ALA A 83 0.89 -1.84 -12.04
C ALA A 83 1.01 -0.32 -12.20
N ASP A 84 -0.07 0.34 -12.63
CA ASP A 84 -0.16 1.81 -12.73
C ASP A 84 0.01 2.49 -11.37
N LEU A 85 0.66 3.66 -11.35
CA LEU A 85 0.96 4.40 -10.12
C LEU A 85 -0.32 4.77 -9.34
N GLY A 86 -1.34 5.25 -10.04
CA GLY A 86 -2.63 5.60 -9.44
C GLY A 86 -3.32 4.39 -8.81
N PHE A 87 -3.28 3.24 -9.47
CA PHE A 87 -3.83 1.99 -8.91
C PHE A 87 -3.15 1.62 -7.59
N ILE A 88 -1.81 1.65 -7.55
CA ILE A 88 -1.04 1.32 -6.35
C ILE A 88 -1.44 2.22 -5.17
N ILE A 89 -1.52 3.53 -5.40
CA ILE A 89 -1.94 4.49 -4.37
C ILE A 89 -3.37 4.22 -3.89
N ARG A 90 -4.31 3.96 -4.79
CA ARG A 90 -5.70 3.70 -4.43
C ARG A 90 -5.87 2.44 -3.58
N VAL A 91 -5.08 1.38 -3.85
CA VAL A 91 -5.01 0.20 -2.99
C VAL A 91 -4.54 0.57 -1.58
N ILE A 92 -3.50 1.39 -1.47
CA ILE A 92 -2.98 1.84 -0.17
C ILE A 92 -4.00 2.70 0.57
N ILE A 93 -4.69 3.64 -0.11
CA ILE A 93 -5.74 4.48 0.50
C ILE A 93 -6.82 3.60 1.13
N LYS A 94 -7.33 2.61 0.40
CA LYS A 94 -8.37 1.70 0.92
C LYS A 94 -7.88 0.84 2.09
N TYR A 95 -6.62 0.40 2.03
CA TYR A 95 -6.02 -0.33 3.14
C TYR A 95 -5.87 0.55 4.40
N LEU A 96 -5.43 1.80 4.23
CA LEU A 96 -5.27 2.78 5.31
C LEU A 96 -6.61 3.21 5.94
N THR A 97 -7.70 3.20 5.17
CA THR A 97 -9.06 3.43 5.70
C THR A 97 -9.66 2.20 6.38
N LYS A 98 -8.84 1.19 6.72
CA LYS A 98 -9.22 -0.03 7.44
C LYS A 98 -10.26 -0.87 6.72
N GLN A 99 -10.36 -0.79 5.39
CA GLN A 99 -11.21 -1.70 4.63
C GLN A 99 -10.66 -3.13 4.69
N GLN A 100 -11.56 -4.10 4.82
CA GLN A 100 -11.18 -5.51 4.81
C GLN A 100 -10.52 -5.87 3.47
N ILE A 101 -9.45 -6.67 3.52
CA ILE A 101 -8.70 -7.06 2.31
C ILE A 101 -9.62 -7.71 1.27
N PHE A 102 -10.56 -8.55 1.70
CA PHE A 102 -11.54 -9.17 0.80
C PHE A 102 -12.37 -8.13 0.03
N SER A 103 -12.83 -7.07 0.70
CA SER A 103 -13.56 -5.96 0.06
C SER A 103 -12.68 -5.19 -0.92
N ILE A 104 -11.40 -4.99 -0.61
CA ILE A 104 -10.44 -4.34 -1.52
C ILE A 104 -10.23 -5.19 -2.79
N LEU A 105 -10.07 -6.51 -2.63
CA LEU A 105 -9.92 -7.44 -3.75
C LEU A 105 -11.15 -7.42 -4.67
N ASP A 106 -12.34 -7.46 -4.08
CA ASP A 106 -13.60 -7.43 -4.83
C ASP A 106 -13.83 -6.08 -5.54
N TYR A 107 -13.44 -4.98 -4.89
CA TYR A 107 -13.56 -3.64 -5.48
C TYR A 107 -12.72 -3.49 -6.76
N PHE A 108 -11.46 -3.92 -6.74
CA PHE A 108 -10.57 -3.71 -7.89
C PHE A 108 -10.71 -4.79 -8.97
N ARG A 109 -11.22 -5.99 -8.65
CA ARG A 109 -11.42 -7.11 -9.60
C ARG A 109 -10.18 -7.44 -10.45
N VAL A 110 -9.00 -7.21 -9.90
CA VAL A 110 -7.70 -7.50 -10.56
C VAL A 110 -7.00 -8.68 -9.88
N ASN A 111 -5.82 -9.02 -10.40
CA ASN A 111 -4.97 -10.07 -9.86
C ASN A 111 -4.71 -9.86 -8.35
N LYS A 112 -5.23 -10.79 -7.53
CA LYS A 112 -5.10 -10.78 -6.08
C LYS A 112 -3.65 -10.73 -5.63
N SER A 113 -2.76 -11.43 -6.32
CA SER A 113 -1.32 -11.48 -5.98
C SER A 113 -0.66 -10.10 -6.03
N LEU A 114 -1.08 -9.23 -6.95
CA LEU A 114 -0.57 -7.87 -7.06
C LEU A 114 -1.03 -7.01 -5.87
N ILE A 115 -2.30 -7.09 -5.48
CA ILE A 115 -2.83 -6.36 -4.32
C ILE A 115 -2.11 -6.81 -3.04
N TYR A 116 -1.94 -8.11 -2.84
CA TYR A 116 -1.17 -8.63 -1.71
C TYR A 116 0.29 -8.15 -1.72
N LYS A 117 0.96 -8.13 -2.88
CA LYS A 117 2.32 -7.58 -3.01
C LYS A 117 2.39 -6.10 -2.60
N ILE A 118 1.41 -5.28 -3.01
CA ILE A 118 1.34 -3.86 -2.64
C ILE A 118 1.19 -3.71 -1.12
N ILE A 119 0.19 -4.39 -0.53
CA ILE A 119 -0.10 -4.30 0.91
C ILE A 119 1.09 -4.82 1.73
N ASN A 120 1.70 -5.94 1.33
CA ASN A 120 2.85 -6.50 2.06
C ASN A 120 4.07 -5.59 1.98
N LYS A 121 4.39 -5.03 0.80
CA LYS A 121 5.47 -4.05 0.68
C LYS A 121 5.21 -2.82 1.56
N PHE A 122 3.94 -2.38 1.66
CA PHE A 122 3.56 -1.27 2.53
C PHE A 122 3.71 -1.62 4.01
N LYS A 123 3.26 -2.81 4.45
CA LYS A 123 3.40 -3.29 5.84
C LYS A 123 4.85 -3.31 6.30
N LEU A 124 5.80 -3.67 5.43
CA LEU A 124 7.23 -3.67 5.75
C LEU A 124 7.79 -2.27 6.04
N LEU A 125 7.11 -1.20 5.62
CA LEU A 125 7.48 0.17 5.94
C LEU A 125 6.90 0.66 7.27
N ILE A 126 5.90 -0.04 7.81
CA ILE A 126 5.32 0.30 9.10
C ILE A 126 6.30 -0.16 10.17
N PRO A 127 6.78 0.73 11.06
CA PRO A 127 7.68 0.33 12.14
C PRO A 127 7.00 -0.73 13.01
N ILE A 128 7.80 -1.63 13.58
CA ILE A 128 7.32 -2.58 14.57
C ILE A 128 6.74 -1.76 15.71
N THR A 129 5.47 -1.98 16.00
CA THR A 129 4.79 -1.36 17.14
C THR A 129 5.38 -1.94 18.41
N ASP A 130 6.08 -1.11 19.19
CA ASP A 130 6.49 -1.45 20.54
C ASP A 130 5.32 -1.22 21.50
N TYR A 131 4.79 -2.31 22.04
CA TYR A 131 3.72 -2.28 23.05
C TYR A 131 4.25 -2.32 24.49
N SER A 132 5.57 -2.24 24.70
CA SER A 132 6.21 -2.27 26.03
C SER A 132 5.55 -1.30 27.02
N ASN A 133 5.22 -0.10 26.53
CA ASN A 133 4.60 1.00 27.29
C ASN A 133 3.07 1.09 27.16
N ASN A 134 2.46 0.32 26.25
CA ASN A 134 1.02 0.29 26.01
C ASN A 134 0.45 -1.09 26.32
N LYS A 135 0.74 -1.60 27.54
CA LYS A 135 0.12 -2.82 28.02
C LYS A 135 -1.38 -2.61 28.13
N LEU A 136 -2.16 -3.61 27.70
CA LEU A 136 -3.60 -3.64 27.95
C LEU A 136 -3.84 -3.44 29.45
N GLY A 137 -4.73 -2.51 29.82
CA GLY A 137 -5.05 -2.17 31.21
C GLY A 137 -4.30 -0.97 31.78
N GLY A 138 -3.10 -0.63 31.31
CA GLY A 138 -2.27 0.44 31.89
C GLY A 138 -1.49 0.04 33.16
N PRO A 139 -0.66 0.93 33.71
CA PRO A 139 0.23 0.61 34.84
C PRO A 139 -0.55 0.19 36.10
N GLY A 140 -0.17 -0.94 36.70
CA GLY A 140 -0.77 -1.44 37.93
C GLY A 140 -2.13 -2.13 37.76
N MET A 141 -2.64 -2.26 36.53
CA MET A 141 -3.92 -2.88 36.26
C MET A 141 -3.77 -4.35 35.86
N ILE A 142 -4.64 -5.20 36.40
CA ILE A 142 -4.77 -6.60 36.03
C ILE A 142 -5.85 -6.67 34.94
N VAL A 143 -5.48 -7.12 33.74
CA VAL A 143 -6.45 -7.44 32.69
C VAL A 143 -6.77 -8.91 32.77
N GLN A 144 -8.05 -9.23 32.98
CA GLN A 144 -8.53 -10.59 32.96
C GLN A 144 -9.00 -10.93 31.54
N ILE A 145 -8.32 -11.89 30.92
CA ILE A 145 -8.76 -12.49 29.67
C ILE A 145 -9.47 -13.77 30.05
N ASP A 146 -10.78 -13.82 29.79
CA ASP A 146 -11.59 -15.00 30.06
C ASP A 146 -12.04 -15.64 28.75
N GLU A 147 -11.98 -16.95 28.67
CA GLU A 147 -12.48 -17.70 27.50
C GLU A 147 -13.96 -18.02 27.73
N SER A 148 -14.84 -17.21 27.15
CA SER A 148 -16.29 -17.41 27.23
C SER A 148 -16.78 -18.32 26.11
N MET A 149 -17.50 -19.37 26.47
CA MET A 149 -18.13 -20.27 25.51
C MET A 149 -19.44 -19.67 24.96
N LEU A 150 -19.38 -18.99 23.80
CA LEU A 150 -20.55 -18.36 23.17
C LEU A 150 -21.22 -19.25 22.11
N ASN A 151 -22.02 -20.22 22.57
CA ASN A 151 -22.80 -21.10 21.68
C ASN A 151 -24.18 -20.50 21.35
N PHE A 152 -24.31 -19.71 20.26
CA PHE A 152 -25.60 -19.06 19.92
C PHE A 152 -26.46 -19.73 18.84
N LYS A 153 -26.05 -20.87 18.26
CA LYS A 153 -26.89 -21.56 17.26
C LYS A 153 -27.59 -22.79 17.83
N ALA A 154 -28.88 -22.63 18.17
CA ALA A 154 -29.78 -23.76 18.41
C ALA A 154 -30.01 -24.51 17.08
N LYS A 155 -29.64 -25.79 17.02
CA LYS A 155 -30.00 -26.62 15.86
C LYS A 155 -31.47 -27.03 16.02
N SER A 156 -32.32 -26.49 15.14
CA SER A 156 -33.67 -27.02 14.84
C SER A 156 -34.56 -27.25 16.07
N HIS A 157 -34.72 -26.25 16.95
CA HIS A 157 -35.58 -26.30 18.15
C HIS A 157 -35.35 -27.47 19.12
N ARG A 158 -34.29 -28.27 18.91
CA ARG A 158 -33.86 -29.32 19.83
C ARG A 158 -32.77 -28.71 20.73
N GLY A 159 -32.77 -29.12 21.99
CA GLY A 159 -31.85 -28.62 23.00
C GLY A 159 -30.37 -28.71 22.62
N ARG A 160 -29.52 -28.13 23.46
CA ARG A 160 -28.09 -27.93 23.21
C ARG A 160 -27.34 -29.27 23.18
N SER A 161 -26.55 -29.54 22.13
CA SER A 161 -25.59 -30.64 22.11
C SER A 161 -24.26 -30.17 22.73
N PRO A 162 -23.64 -30.95 23.65
CA PRO A 162 -22.36 -30.62 24.27
C PRO A 162 -21.17 -30.53 23.30
N ASP A 163 -21.32 -31.09 22.10
CA ASP A 163 -20.20 -31.38 21.18
C ASP A 163 -19.91 -30.25 20.18
N ASN A 164 -20.77 -29.23 20.11
CA ASN A 164 -20.66 -28.15 19.13
C ASN A 164 -20.08 -26.87 19.76
N LYS A 165 -18.84 -26.95 20.25
CA LYS A 165 -18.15 -25.89 20.99
C LYS A 165 -17.41 -24.95 20.04
N THR A 166 -17.80 -23.68 20.01
CA THR A 166 -16.95 -22.61 19.47
C THR A 166 -16.62 -21.65 20.60
N ASP A 167 -15.38 -21.72 21.07
CA ASP A 167 -14.89 -20.83 22.12
C ASP A 167 -14.72 -19.41 21.55
N CYS A 168 -15.02 -18.40 22.36
CA CYS A 168 -14.72 -17.01 22.04
C CYS A 168 -13.85 -16.41 23.14
N ILE A 169 -12.95 -15.52 22.74
CA ILE A 169 -12.14 -14.77 23.70
C ILE A 169 -12.94 -13.54 24.10
N SER A 170 -13.18 -13.40 25.41
CA SER A 170 -13.78 -12.23 26.02
C SER A 170 -12.72 -11.49 26.84
N ILE A 171 -12.62 -10.18 26.63
CA ILE A 171 -11.77 -9.30 27.43
C ILE A 171 -12.74 -8.47 28.28
N VAL A 172 -12.67 -8.61 29.60
CA VAL A 172 -13.55 -7.95 30.57
C VAL A 172 -12.82 -6.81 31.26
#